data_AF-A0A9W9JJ30-F1
#
_entry.id   AF-A0A9W9JJ30-F1
#
_cell.length_a   1.000
_cell.length_b   1.000
_cell.length_c   1.000
_cell.angle_alpha   90.00
_cell.angle_beta   90.00
_cell.angle_gamma   90.00
#
_symmetry.space_group_name_H-M   'P 1'
#
loop_
_entity.id
_entity.type
_entity.pdbx_description
1 polymer ?
#
loop_
_entity_poly.entity_id
_entity_poly.type
_entity_poly.pdbx_seq_one_letter_code
_entity_poly.pdbx_strand_id
1 'polypeptide(L)'
;MISPPKCLDLDGTTSVLGERRPEDTEKEGPSKKPVCFQDQLPEAKPNTVEDLDLHPAMTMEMINIFRQKGTDYQSWINSPEDTNCQRPCIVSASTLQMQHLIHPSDNRHRWDAYCNGWVGAPEEIGDPRPLNLPTGLDYHKLFIRKLGVEKDGSLGWNKYHGRVAHTAIFADNNVRLDGPQWSEIAQAHYQVFFDIDSLKYVFRMTVVNEETHTFVDKVLYPRYELELAGDSEVRTWLYDTDDYWEIMGTSLGKAVGALVLGAFARGTRRIIQILTWQYDGDLQMRFDISRLPMDQH
;
A
#
# COMPACT_ATOMS: atom_id res chain seq x y z
N MET A 1 2.89 -42.98 -13.80
CA MET A 1 3.08 -43.13 -12.34
C MET A 1 4.24 -42.25 -11.94
N ILE A 2 3.93 -41.10 -11.36
CA ILE A 2 4.90 -40.08 -10.95
C ILE A 2 4.56 -39.78 -9.49
N SER A 3 5.50 -40.07 -8.59
CA SER A 3 5.37 -39.85 -7.16
C SER A 3 5.37 -38.35 -6.83
N PRO A 4 4.59 -37.89 -5.83
CA PRO A 4 4.65 -36.51 -5.38
C PRO A 4 5.83 -36.28 -4.42
N PRO A 5 6.40 -35.06 -4.35
CA PRO A 5 7.38 -34.73 -3.32
C PRO A 5 6.68 -34.46 -1.97
N LYS A 6 7.38 -34.88 -0.91
CA LYS A 6 6.93 -35.01 0.48
C LYS A 6 6.67 -33.67 1.17
N CYS A 7 5.58 -33.63 1.95
CA CYS A 7 5.42 -32.76 3.12
C CYS A 7 6.56 -32.97 4.12
N LEU A 8 7.00 -31.89 4.75
CA LEU A 8 7.77 -31.95 5.99
C LEU A 8 7.04 -31.09 7.03
N ASP A 9 6.46 -31.78 8.01
CA ASP A 9 6.02 -31.24 9.29
C ASP A 9 7.21 -31.09 10.25
N LEU A 10 7.02 -30.20 11.22
CA LEU A 10 7.88 -29.82 12.33
C LEU A 10 8.09 -30.96 13.34
N ASP A 11 9.30 -31.10 13.89
CA ASP A 11 9.60 -30.91 15.34
C ASP A 11 11.03 -31.34 15.71
N GLY A 12 11.61 -30.62 16.68
CA GLY A 12 13.04 -30.61 16.99
C GLY A 12 13.54 -31.69 17.96
N THR A 13 14.87 -31.73 18.15
CA THR A 13 15.57 -31.96 19.43
C THR A 13 17.07 -31.62 19.24
N THR A 14 17.64 -31.02 20.28
CA THR A 14 19.00 -30.51 20.53
C THR A 14 20.15 -31.53 20.53
N SER A 15 21.38 -31.13 20.10
CA SER A 15 22.60 -31.11 20.96
C SER A 15 23.94 -30.87 20.19
N VAL A 16 24.53 -29.68 20.42
CA VAL A 16 25.92 -29.36 20.87
C VAL A 16 27.19 -29.81 20.10
N LEU A 17 28.15 -28.86 20.04
CA LEU A 17 29.63 -28.91 19.83
C LEU A 17 30.09 -29.11 18.37
N GLY A 18 30.88 -28.25 17.72
CA GLY A 18 31.56 -27.00 18.07
C GLY A 18 32.82 -26.89 17.20
N GLU A 19 32.99 -25.82 16.41
CA GLU A 19 34.29 -25.44 15.84
C GLU A 19 34.29 -23.95 15.46
N ARG A 20 35.36 -23.25 15.83
CA ARG A 20 35.57 -21.81 15.69
C ARG A 20 36.51 -21.49 14.52
N ARG A 21 36.21 -20.35 13.87
CA ARG A 21 37.10 -19.34 13.22
C ARG A 21 37.69 -19.64 11.82
N PRO A 22 38.02 -18.63 10.99
CA PRO A 22 38.36 -17.23 11.36
C PRO A 22 37.53 -16.10 10.74
N GLU A 23 37.76 -14.91 11.33
CA GLU A 23 37.30 -13.58 10.95
C GLU A 23 37.77 -13.20 9.54
N ASP A 24 36.90 -12.54 8.76
CA ASP A 24 37.29 -11.78 7.58
C ASP A 24 36.60 -10.41 7.57
N THR A 25 37.41 -9.43 7.98
CA THR A 25 37.57 -8.05 7.52
C THR A 25 36.34 -7.28 6.99
N GLU A 26 35.99 -6.26 7.76
CA GLU A 26 35.14 -5.12 7.42
C GLU A 26 35.46 -4.52 6.04
N LYS A 27 34.43 -4.38 5.21
CA LYS A 27 34.36 -3.35 4.18
C LYS A 27 33.22 -2.41 4.53
N GLU A 28 33.56 -1.26 5.09
CA GLU A 28 32.65 -0.12 5.26
C GLU A 28 32.13 0.31 3.89
N GLY A 29 30.85 0.00 3.63
CA GLY A 29 30.04 0.68 2.63
C GLY A 29 29.53 2.02 3.18
N PRO A 30 29.15 2.97 2.33
CA PRO A 30 28.85 4.33 2.76
C PRO A 30 27.68 4.35 3.73
N SER A 31 27.93 4.94 4.90
CA SER A 31 26.98 5.20 5.98
C SER A 31 25.69 5.85 5.44
N LYS A 32 24.63 5.06 5.24
CA LYS A 32 23.28 5.57 5.01
C LYS A 32 22.82 6.27 6.28
N LYS A 33 22.61 7.59 6.20
CA LYS A 33 22.02 8.35 7.30
C LYS A 33 20.62 7.79 7.59
N PRO A 34 20.24 7.65 8.87
CA PRO A 34 18.89 7.23 9.23
C PRO A 34 17.88 8.27 8.73
N VAL A 35 16.87 7.82 7.99
CA VAL A 35 15.71 8.64 7.62
C VAL A 35 14.98 9.01 8.91
N CYS A 36 15.07 10.27 9.29
CA CYS A 36 14.39 10.80 10.47
C CYS A 36 13.00 11.26 10.05
N PHE A 37 11.97 10.70 10.66
CA PHE A 37 10.57 11.10 10.43
C PHE A 37 10.29 12.45 11.06
N GLN A 38 10.59 13.53 10.34
CA GLN A 38 10.03 14.85 10.64
C GLN A 38 8.99 15.18 9.58
N ASP A 39 7.75 15.42 10.02
CA ASP A 39 6.64 15.82 9.16
C ASP A 39 6.92 17.23 8.63
N GLN A 40 7.45 17.35 7.41
CA GLN A 40 7.58 18.64 6.72
C GLN A 40 6.49 18.77 5.66
N LEU A 41 5.67 19.81 5.80
CA LEU A 41 4.78 20.26 4.74
C LEU A 41 5.63 20.93 3.65
N PRO A 42 5.48 20.57 2.37
CA PRO A 42 6.11 21.31 1.28
C PRO A 42 5.59 22.74 1.24
N GLU A 43 6.46 23.75 1.19
CA GLU A 43 6.05 25.13 0.97
C GLU A 43 5.71 25.35 -0.52
N ALA A 44 4.44 25.64 -0.82
CA ALA A 44 4.03 26.06 -2.16
C ALA A 44 4.44 27.52 -2.40
N LYS A 45 5.18 27.79 -3.49
CA LYS A 45 5.31 29.16 -4.01
C LYS A 45 4.15 29.45 -4.96
N PRO A 46 3.56 30.66 -4.94
CA PRO A 46 2.45 31.03 -5.81
C PRO A 46 2.97 31.23 -7.24
N ASN A 47 2.98 30.15 -8.03
CA ASN A 47 3.12 30.27 -9.47
C ASN A 47 1.73 30.51 -10.06
N THR A 48 1.58 31.62 -10.76
CA THR A 48 0.42 31.96 -11.58
C THR A 48 0.06 30.77 -12.46
N VAL A 49 -1.19 30.30 -12.35
CA VAL A 49 -1.72 29.02 -12.86
C VAL A 49 -1.75 28.92 -14.41
N GLU A 50 -1.11 29.82 -15.15
CA GLU A 50 -1.30 29.92 -16.61
C GLU A 50 -0.21 29.34 -17.49
N ASP A 51 0.95 28.87 -16.97
CA ASP A 51 1.99 28.34 -17.88
C ASP A 51 2.93 27.30 -17.23
N LEU A 52 2.39 26.36 -16.46
CA LEU A 52 3.11 25.10 -16.25
C LEU A 52 2.94 24.29 -17.52
N ASP A 53 3.98 24.27 -18.36
CA ASP A 53 4.18 23.27 -19.41
C ASP A 53 4.06 21.89 -18.74
N LEU A 54 2.84 21.36 -18.67
CA LEU A 54 2.54 20.06 -18.10
C LEU A 54 3.38 19.05 -18.86
N HIS A 55 4.14 18.24 -18.11
CA HIS A 55 4.93 17.16 -18.69
C HIS A 55 4.01 16.36 -19.65
N PRO A 56 4.45 16.04 -20.89
CA PRO A 56 3.59 15.46 -21.94
C PRO A 56 2.97 14.10 -21.57
N ALA A 57 3.36 13.53 -20.43
CA ALA A 57 2.82 12.29 -19.89
C ALA A 57 1.44 12.45 -19.23
N MET A 58 1.06 13.64 -18.73
CA MET A 58 -0.27 13.85 -18.15
C MET A 58 -0.86 15.23 -18.41
N THR A 59 -2.10 15.23 -18.89
CA THR A 59 -2.85 16.43 -19.23
C THR A 59 -3.58 17.00 -18.02
N MET A 60 -3.95 18.28 -18.10
CA MET A 60 -4.78 18.92 -17.06
C MET A 60 -6.15 18.22 -16.91
N GLU A 61 -6.68 17.66 -17.99
CA GLU A 61 -7.90 16.85 -17.96
C GLU A 61 -7.72 15.60 -17.09
N MET A 62 -6.60 14.89 -17.23
CA MET A 62 -6.28 13.72 -16.39
C MET A 62 -6.14 14.11 -14.91
N ILE A 63 -5.49 15.23 -14.63
CA ILE A 63 -5.34 15.75 -13.26
C ILE A 63 -6.71 16.09 -12.66
N ASN A 64 -7.58 16.77 -13.41
CA ASN A 64 -8.94 17.07 -12.97
C ASN A 64 -9.77 15.78 -12.74
N ILE A 65 -9.57 14.75 -13.57
CA ILE A 65 -10.18 13.44 -13.37
C ILE A 65 -9.69 12.79 -12.07
N PHE A 66 -8.40 12.89 -11.74
CA PHE A 66 -7.88 12.39 -10.47
C PHE A 66 -8.47 13.16 -9.30
N ARG A 67 -8.43 14.49 -9.33
CA ARG A 67 -9.00 15.33 -8.28
C ARG A 67 -10.46 14.96 -8.01
N GLN A 68 -11.28 14.86 -9.06
CA GLN A 68 -12.68 14.44 -8.92
C GLN A 68 -12.83 13.05 -8.31
N LYS A 69 -12.04 12.06 -8.76
CA LYS A 69 -12.07 10.70 -8.18
C LYS A 69 -11.69 10.72 -6.70
N GLY A 70 -10.67 11.49 -6.33
CA GLY A 70 -10.26 11.64 -4.92
C GLY A 70 -11.34 12.30 -4.06
N THR A 71 -11.98 13.35 -4.57
CA THR A 71 -13.13 13.98 -3.93
C THR A 71 -14.28 12.99 -3.74
N ASP A 72 -14.57 12.16 -4.75
CA ASP A 72 -15.59 11.10 -4.66
C ASP A 72 -15.25 10.12 -3.52
N TYR A 73 -14.01 9.57 -3.48
CA TYR A 73 -13.57 8.66 -2.42
C TYR A 73 -13.59 9.31 -1.03
N GLN A 74 -13.13 10.55 -0.89
CA GLN A 74 -13.20 11.28 0.37
C GLN A 74 -14.64 11.42 0.84
N SER A 75 -15.55 11.83 -0.06
CA SER A 75 -16.96 12.02 0.25
C SER A 75 -17.63 10.73 0.70
N TRP A 76 -17.36 9.61 0.00
CA TRP A 76 -17.87 8.30 0.37
C TRP A 76 -17.35 7.82 1.72
N ILE A 77 -16.07 8.08 2.02
CA ILE A 77 -15.46 7.68 3.31
C ILE A 77 -16.11 8.45 4.46
N ASN A 78 -16.37 9.75 4.26
CA ASN A 78 -16.90 10.62 5.32
C ASN A 78 -18.40 10.48 5.55
N SER A 79 -19.16 10.10 4.53
CA SER A 79 -20.62 10.12 4.57
C SER A 79 -21.17 8.76 5.01
N PRO A 80 -21.78 8.66 6.21
CA PRO A 80 -22.37 7.40 6.66
C PRO A 80 -23.48 6.93 5.72
N GLU A 81 -24.25 7.88 5.18
CA GLU A 81 -25.34 7.66 4.24
C GLU A 81 -24.98 8.13 2.84
N ASP A 82 -25.37 7.36 1.82
CA ASP A 82 -25.16 7.68 0.39
C ASP A 82 -26.23 8.64 -0.16
N THR A 83 -27.09 9.19 0.72
CA THR A 83 -28.30 9.94 0.32
C THR A 83 -28.02 11.28 -0.35
N ASN A 84 -26.83 11.85 -0.13
CA ASN A 84 -26.43 13.15 -0.67
C ASN A 84 -25.26 13.08 -1.66
N CYS A 85 -24.78 11.88 -2.01
CA CYS A 85 -23.65 11.76 -2.91
C CYS A 85 -24.10 11.98 -4.36
N GLN A 86 -23.50 12.96 -5.05
CA GLN A 86 -23.72 13.20 -6.48
C GLN A 86 -23.37 11.97 -7.34
N ARG A 87 -22.49 11.10 -6.82
CA ARG A 87 -22.16 9.79 -7.38
C ARG A 87 -22.28 8.74 -6.28
N PRO A 88 -23.10 7.69 -6.46
CA PRO A 88 -23.24 6.64 -5.46
C PRO A 88 -21.91 5.92 -5.28
N CYS A 89 -21.63 5.49 -4.06
CA CYS A 89 -20.40 4.77 -3.76
C CYS A 89 -20.38 3.40 -4.44
N ILE A 90 -19.34 3.14 -5.22
CA ILE A 90 -19.16 1.90 -6.00
C ILE A 90 -18.50 0.77 -5.21
N VAL A 91 -18.06 1.05 -3.97
CA VAL A 91 -17.35 0.09 -3.12
C VAL A 91 -18.32 -0.49 -2.10
N SER A 92 -18.41 -1.83 -2.10
CA SER A 92 -19.15 -2.59 -1.10
C SER A 92 -18.21 -3.11 -0.01
N ALA A 93 -18.75 -3.40 1.17
CA ALA A 93 -18.02 -4.07 2.23
C ALA A 93 -17.46 -5.41 1.73
N SER A 94 -16.18 -5.68 1.98
CA SER A 94 -15.56 -6.94 1.54
C SER A 94 -16.04 -8.10 2.41
N THR A 95 -16.48 -9.18 1.77
CA THR A 95 -16.78 -10.47 2.42
C THR A 95 -15.72 -11.52 2.13
N LEU A 96 -14.62 -11.12 1.47
CA LEU A 96 -13.56 -12.05 1.09
C LEU A 96 -12.81 -12.53 2.34
N GLN A 97 -12.60 -13.84 2.42
CA GLN A 97 -11.79 -14.46 3.47
C GLN A 97 -10.60 -15.15 2.83
N MET A 98 -9.44 -15.11 3.49
CA MET A 98 -8.21 -15.67 2.93
C MET A 98 -8.36 -17.17 2.60
N GLN A 99 -9.10 -17.91 3.43
CA GLN A 99 -9.40 -19.32 3.19
C GLN A 99 -10.14 -19.59 1.87
N HIS A 100 -10.97 -18.66 1.38
CA HIS A 100 -11.66 -18.81 0.10
C HIS A 100 -10.70 -18.70 -1.10
N LEU A 101 -9.55 -18.04 -0.93
CA LEU A 101 -8.51 -17.96 -1.96
C LEU A 101 -7.60 -19.19 -1.95
N ILE A 102 -7.21 -19.66 -0.76
CA ILE A 102 -6.23 -20.75 -0.59
C ILE A 102 -6.89 -22.13 -0.71
N HIS A 103 -8.13 -22.27 -0.23
CA HIS A 103 -8.90 -23.51 -0.20
C HIS A 103 -10.32 -23.31 -0.79
N PRO A 104 -10.45 -22.89 -2.06
CA PRO A 104 -11.75 -22.76 -2.69
C PRO A 104 -12.41 -24.13 -2.90
N SER A 105 -13.74 -24.13 -3.02
CA SER A 105 -14.50 -25.35 -3.36
C SER A 105 -14.15 -25.90 -4.75
N ASP A 106 -13.76 -25.03 -5.69
CA ASP A 106 -13.25 -25.41 -7.02
C ASP A 106 -11.77 -25.00 -7.13
N ASN A 107 -10.91 -26.01 -7.27
CA ASN A 107 -9.46 -25.85 -7.37
C ASN A 107 -9.01 -24.97 -8.54
N ARG A 108 -9.84 -24.77 -9.58
CA ARG A 108 -9.53 -23.83 -10.67
C ARG A 108 -9.46 -22.37 -10.23
N HIS A 109 -10.06 -22.05 -9.07
CA HIS A 109 -10.02 -20.72 -8.48
C HIS A 109 -8.95 -20.57 -7.40
N ARG A 110 -8.13 -21.60 -7.16
CA ARG A 110 -7.13 -21.60 -6.10
C ARG A 110 -6.01 -20.62 -6.40
N TRP A 111 -5.63 -19.88 -5.37
CA TRP A 111 -4.40 -19.10 -5.35
C TRP A 111 -3.30 -19.93 -4.70
N ASP A 112 -2.19 -20.06 -5.38
CA ASP A 112 -1.03 -20.80 -4.92
C ASP A 112 -0.14 -19.90 -4.06
N ALA A 113 0.21 -20.34 -2.86
CA ALA A 113 1.11 -19.64 -1.95
C ALA A 113 2.58 -20.01 -2.22
N TYR A 114 3.41 -18.98 -2.41
CA TYR A 114 4.86 -19.08 -2.62
C TYR A 114 5.64 -18.62 -1.39
N CYS A 115 5.07 -17.69 -0.63
CA CYS A 115 5.58 -17.26 0.65
C CYS A 115 4.40 -17.08 1.61
N ASN A 116 4.53 -17.62 2.81
CA ASN A 116 3.54 -17.53 3.87
C ASN A 116 4.29 -17.66 5.20
N GLY A 117 4.69 -16.55 5.81
CA GLY A 117 5.51 -16.60 7.01
C GLY A 117 5.90 -15.26 7.58
N TRP A 118 6.40 -15.29 8.80
CA TRP A 118 6.80 -14.13 9.58
C TRP A 118 8.20 -13.64 9.19
N VAL A 119 8.33 -12.33 8.96
CA VAL A 119 9.55 -11.64 8.54
C VAL A 119 9.71 -10.32 9.30
N GLY A 120 10.87 -9.68 9.12
CA GLY A 120 11.13 -8.35 9.67
C GLY A 120 10.42 -7.22 8.92
N ALA A 121 10.53 -6.02 9.47
CA ALA A 121 10.06 -4.80 8.83
C ALA A 121 10.70 -4.60 7.44
N PRO A 122 10.00 -4.00 6.47
CA PRO A 122 10.62 -3.53 5.23
C PRO A 122 11.72 -2.51 5.54
N GLU A 123 12.85 -2.57 4.83
CA GLU A 123 13.96 -1.62 5.04
C GLU A 123 13.58 -0.20 4.61
N GLU A 124 12.69 -0.11 3.62
CA GLU A 124 12.24 1.10 2.97
C GLU A 124 11.47 2.04 3.92
N ILE A 125 10.97 1.51 5.06
CA ILE A 125 10.33 2.31 6.11
C ILE A 125 11.30 2.77 7.20
N GLY A 126 12.59 2.47 7.10
CA GLY A 126 13.58 2.88 8.10
C GLY A 126 13.25 2.36 9.52
N ASP A 127 13.29 3.23 10.52
CA ASP A 127 12.97 2.87 11.90
C ASP A 127 11.43 2.75 12.10
N PRO A 128 10.90 1.57 12.44
CA PRO A 128 9.45 1.38 12.63
C PRO A 128 8.92 1.96 13.96
N ARG A 129 9.79 2.26 14.93
CA ARG A 129 9.39 2.65 16.30
C ARG A 129 8.56 3.93 16.38
N PRO A 130 8.83 5.01 15.62
CA PRO A 130 8.01 6.23 15.65
C PRO A 130 6.53 5.99 15.30
N LEU A 131 6.24 4.93 14.54
CA LEU A 131 4.88 4.52 14.17
C LEU A 131 4.30 3.46 15.13
N ASN A 132 5.02 3.14 16.21
CA ASN A 132 4.71 2.03 17.11
C ASN A 132 4.60 0.68 16.40
N LEU A 133 5.37 0.51 15.32
CA LEU A 133 5.45 -0.74 14.58
C LEU A 133 6.58 -1.63 15.17
N PRO A 134 6.45 -2.96 15.08
CA PRO A 134 7.42 -3.87 15.65
C PRO A 134 8.78 -3.80 14.93
N THR A 135 9.86 -4.02 15.67
CA THR A 135 11.24 -4.11 15.14
C THR A 135 11.69 -5.54 14.87
N GLY A 136 10.90 -6.54 15.30
CA GLY A 136 11.20 -7.97 15.21
C GLY A 136 10.61 -8.63 13.97
N LEU A 137 10.48 -9.96 14.03
CA LEU A 137 9.89 -10.78 12.97
C LEU A 137 8.37 -10.82 13.06
N ASP A 138 7.72 -9.69 13.32
CA ASP A 138 6.28 -9.59 13.60
C ASP A 138 5.49 -9.05 12.39
N TYR A 139 6.01 -9.26 11.18
CA TYR A 139 5.35 -8.94 9.92
C TYR A 139 5.01 -10.23 9.20
N HIS A 140 3.73 -10.54 9.06
CA HIS A 140 3.31 -11.70 8.31
C HIS A 140 3.34 -11.39 6.80
N LYS A 141 4.26 -12.02 6.08
CA LYS A 141 4.42 -11.89 4.63
C LYS A 141 3.64 -12.97 3.90
N LEU A 142 2.89 -12.55 2.90
CA LEU A 142 2.15 -13.43 2.01
C LEU A 142 2.46 -13.09 0.56
N PHE A 143 2.85 -14.10 -0.21
CA PHE A 143 2.93 -14.03 -1.66
C PHE A 143 2.10 -15.17 -2.25
N ILE A 144 0.99 -14.81 -2.88
CA ILE A 144 0.09 -15.74 -3.58
C ILE A 144 -0.07 -15.32 -5.04
N ARG A 145 -0.29 -16.28 -5.93
CA ARG A 145 -0.62 -16.00 -7.34
C ARG A 145 -1.68 -16.95 -7.87
N LYS A 146 -2.39 -16.51 -8.90
CA LYS A 146 -3.35 -17.32 -9.65
C LYS A 146 -3.27 -16.95 -11.12
N LEU A 147 -3.38 -17.94 -12.00
CA LEU A 147 -3.51 -17.68 -13.44
C LEU A 147 -4.81 -16.90 -13.70
N GLY A 148 -4.69 -15.77 -14.38
CA GLY A 148 -5.77 -14.87 -14.76
C GLY A 148 -5.85 -14.68 -16.26
N VAL A 149 -6.94 -14.05 -16.68
CA VAL A 149 -7.21 -13.73 -18.08
C VAL A 149 -7.24 -12.21 -18.25
N GLU A 150 -6.45 -11.70 -19.18
CA GLU A 150 -6.43 -10.30 -19.61
C GLU A 150 -7.71 -9.94 -20.40
N LYS A 151 -7.94 -8.65 -20.62
CA LYS A 151 -9.11 -8.18 -21.39
C LYS A 151 -9.11 -8.67 -22.84
N ASP A 152 -7.94 -8.90 -23.41
CA ASP A 152 -7.76 -9.41 -24.77
C ASP A 152 -7.84 -10.96 -24.85
N GLY A 153 -8.07 -11.63 -23.72
CA GLY A 153 -8.14 -13.08 -23.61
C GLY A 153 -6.79 -13.77 -23.40
N SER A 154 -5.68 -13.03 -23.38
CA SER A 154 -4.37 -13.60 -23.08
C SER A 154 -4.25 -14.02 -21.61
N LEU A 155 -3.34 -14.95 -21.33
CA LEU A 155 -3.13 -15.48 -19.99
C LEU A 155 -1.99 -14.75 -19.30
N GLY A 156 -2.20 -14.41 -18.02
CA GLY A 156 -1.18 -13.80 -17.18
C GLY A 156 -1.34 -14.21 -15.72
N TRP A 157 -0.54 -13.62 -14.84
CA TRP A 157 -0.56 -13.92 -13.41
C TRP A 157 -1.15 -12.79 -12.60
N ASN A 158 -2.26 -13.05 -11.91
CA ASN A 158 -2.64 -12.26 -10.75
C ASN A 158 -1.63 -12.54 -9.64
N LYS A 159 -1.19 -11.49 -8.94
CA LYS A 159 -0.21 -11.56 -7.86
C LYS A 159 -0.70 -10.70 -6.70
N TYR A 160 -0.70 -11.28 -5.51
CA TYR A 160 -0.76 -10.52 -4.27
C TYR A 160 0.52 -10.79 -3.50
N HIS A 161 1.30 -9.74 -3.28
CA HIS A 161 2.49 -9.78 -2.44
C HIS A 161 2.38 -8.60 -1.48
N GLY A 162 2.29 -8.93 -0.19
CA GLY A 162 2.24 -7.94 0.86
C GLY A 162 2.64 -8.50 2.21
N ARG A 163 2.69 -7.60 3.19
CA ARG A 163 2.95 -7.90 4.60
C ARG A 163 1.86 -7.28 5.46
N VAL A 164 1.61 -7.87 6.62
CA VAL A 164 0.74 -7.26 7.65
C VAL A 164 1.43 -7.32 9.00
N ALA A 165 1.29 -6.26 9.78
CA ALA A 165 1.71 -6.18 11.17
C ALA A 165 0.59 -5.52 11.98
N HIS A 166 0.65 -5.61 13.31
CA HIS A 166 -0.34 -4.91 14.14
C HIS A 166 -0.36 -3.42 13.77
N THR A 167 -1.54 -2.89 13.46
CA THR A 167 -1.82 -1.54 12.92
C THR A 167 -1.38 -1.22 11.47
N ALA A 168 -0.74 -2.11 10.71
CA ALA A 168 -0.22 -1.79 9.37
C ALA A 168 -0.41 -2.87 8.29
N ILE A 169 -0.67 -2.42 7.06
CA ILE A 169 -0.65 -3.22 5.83
C ILE A 169 0.45 -2.69 4.92
N PHE A 170 1.22 -3.57 4.29
CA PHE A 170 2.25 -3.25 3.30
C PHE A 170 1.90 -3.92 1.98
N ALA A 171 1.72 -3.11 0.94
CA ALA A 171 1.55 -3.58 -0.42
C ALA A 171 2.90 -3.53 -1.14
N ASP A 172 3.47 -4.71 -1.41
CA ASP A 172 4.69 -4.84 -2.19
C ASP A 172 4.31 -4.91 -3.68
N ASN A 173 4.43 -6.09 -4.31
CA ASN A 173 4.13 -6.29 -5.72
C ASN A 173 2.73 -6.88 -5.96
N ASN A 174 1.82 -6.08 -6.52
CA ASN A 174 0.43 -6.49 -6.69
C ASN A 174 -0.02 -6.29 -8.13
N VAL A 175 -0.51 -7.36 -8.75
CA VAL A 175 -0.98 -7.38 -10.15
C VAL A 175 -2.35 -8.02 -10.19
N ARG A 176 -3.29 -7.37 -10.88
CA ARG A 176 -4.65 -7.87 -11.06
C ARG A 176 -5.04 -7.77 -12.54
N LEU A 177 -5.38 -8.92 -13.09
CA LEU A 177 -5.96 -9.11 -14.43
C LEU A 177 -7.46 -9.35 -14.29
N ASP A 178 -7.83 -10.27 -13.39
CA ASP A 178 -9.19 -10.64 -13.05
C ASP A 178 -9.37 -10.89 -11.54
N GLY A 179 -10.59 -11.23 -11.13
CA GLY A 179 -10.86 -11.64 -9.75
C GLY A 179 -10.94 -10.47 -8.75
N PRO A 180 -10.75 -10.77 -7.45
CA PRO A 180 -10.90 -9.79 -6.37
C PRO A 180 -9.94 -8.61 -6.49
N GLN A 181 -10.35 -7.47 -5.95
CA GLN A 181 -9.52 -6.28 -5.85
C GLN A 181 -8.41 -6.46 -4.82
N TRP A 182 -7.30 -5.72 -4.99
CA TRP A 182 -6.21 -5.71 -4.01
C TRP A 182 -6.71 -5.36 -2.60
N SER A 183 -7.63 -4.40 -2.49
CA SER A 183 -8.22 -3.97 -1.22
C SER A 183 -8.89 -5.12 -0.48
N GLU A 184 -9.64 -5.97 -1.20
CA GLU A 184 -10.34 -7.12 -0.62
C GLU A 184 -9.34 -8.17 -0.12
N ILE A 185 -8.30 -8.48 -0.90
CA ILE A 185 -7.27 -9.46 -0.51
C ILE A 185 -6.43 -8.92 0.66
N ALA A 186 -6.07 -7.64 0.65
CA ALA A 186 -5.30 -7.01 1.71
C ALA A 186 -6.07 -6.98 3.04
N GLN A 187 -7.36 -6.63 2.99
CA GLN A 187 -8.25 -6.70 4.15
C GLN A 187 -8.33 -8.14 4.68
N ALA A 188 -8.59 -9.11 3.80
CA ALA A 188 -8.68 -10.51 4.17
C ALA A 188 -7.37 -11.01 4.80
N HIS A 189 -6.21 -10.60 4.28
CA HIS A 189 -4.90 -10.96 4.83
C HIS A 189 -4.70 -10.37 6.23
N TYR A 190 -5.04 -9.10 6.42
CA TYR A 190 -4.91 -8.43 7.71
C TYR A 190 -5.78 -9.08 8.79
N GLN A 191 -7.05 -9.36 8.43
CA GLN A 191 -8.05 -9.93 9.33
C GLN A 191 -7.79 -11.38 9.75
N VAL A 192 -6.83 -12.08 9.11
CA VAL A 192 -6.37 -13.39 9.63
C VAL A 192 -5.65 -13.23 10.97
N PHE A 193 -4.95 -12.11 11.19
CA PHE A 193 -4.01 -11.95 12.31
C PHE A 193 -4.39 -10.82 13.27
N PHE A 194 -5.09 -9.79 12.78
CA PHE A 194 -5.35 -8.57 13.55
C PHE A 194 -6.80 -8.12 13.39
N ASP A 195 -7.32 -7.45 14.42
CA ASP A 195 -8.61 -6.77 14.33
C ASP A 195 -8.51 -5.62 13.33
N ILE A 196 -9.41 -5.56 12.35
CA ILE A 196 -9.44 -4.50 11.34
C ILE A 196 -9.54 -3.11 11.97
N ASP A 197 -10.17 -3.01 13.14
CA ASP A 197 -10.31 -1.77 13.89
C ASP A 197 -9.00 -1.23 14.50
N SER A 198 -7.94 -2.04 14.47
CA SER A 198 -6.58 -1.66 14.87
C SER A 198 -5.76 -1.04 13.72
N LEU A 199 -6.21 -1.16 12.46
CA LEU A 199 -5.48 -0.67 11.29
C LEU A 199 -5.35 0.86 11.32
N LYS A 200 -4.13 1.35 11.17
CA LYS A 200 -3.77 2.78 11.15
C LYS A 200 -2.96 3.17 9.92
N TYR A 201 -2.17 2.26 9.37
CA TYR A 201 -1.22 2.60 8.31
C TYR A 201 -1.37 1.66 7.12
N VAL A 202 -1.36 2.22 5.92
CA VAL A 202 -1.28 1.45 4.68
C VAL A 202 -0.09 1.95 3.88
N PHE A 203 0.87 1.08 3.66
CA PHE A 203 2.08 1.36 2.91
C PHE A 203 1.96 0.81 1.49
N ARG A 204 2.37 1.61 0.51
CA ARG A 204 2.59 1.20 -0.88
C ARG A 204 4.11 1.24 -1.11
N MET A 205 4.70 0.07 -1.23
CA MET A 205 6.15 -0.09 -1.36
C MET A 205 6.53 -0.16 -2.82
N THR A 206 7.68 0.42 -3.19
CA THR A 206 8.28 0.35 -4.52
C THR A 206 7.24 0.62 -5.62
N VAL A 207 6.68 1.83 -5.61
CA VAL A 207 5.58 2.22 -6.48
C VAL A 207 6.06 2.33 -7.91
N VAL A 208 5.85 1.25 -8.68
CA VAL A 208 6.10 1.18 -10.12
C VAL A 208 4.83 1.33 -10.96
N ASN A 209 3.68 1.59 -10.33
CA ASN A 209 2.44 1.83 -11.05
C ASN A 209 2.57 3.10 -11.88
N GLU A 210 2.54 2.99 -13.21
CA GLU A 210 2.79 4.10 -14.12
C GLU A 210 1.90 5.32 -13.82
N GLU A 211 0.59 5.14 -13.63
CA GLU A 211 -0.33 6.25 -13.35
C GLU A 211 0.08 7.04 -12.08
N THR A 212 0.31 6.33 -10.98
CA THR A 212 0.62 6.96 -9.68
C THR A 212 2.05 7.50 -9.65
N HIS A 213 3.02 6.70 -10.12
CA HIS A 213 4.42 7.11 -10.15
C HIS A 213 4.61 8.34 -11.04
N THR A 214 4.09 8.31 -12.27
CA THR A 214 4.18 9.46 -13.20
C THR A 214 3.47 10.68 -12.62
N PHE A 215 2.35 10.52 -11.92
CA PHE A 215 1.70 11.65 -11.25
C PHE A 215 2.62 12.29 -10.21
N VAL A 216 3.19 11.49 -9.31
CA VAL A 216 4.04 12.03 -8.25
C VAL A 216 5.30 12.67 -8.83
N ASP A 217 6.03 11.94 -9.68
CA ASP A 217 7.34 12.37 -10.21
C ASP A 217 7.23 13.51 -11.23
N LYS A 218 6.22 13.51 -12.10
CA LYS A 218 6.14 14.46 -13.24
C LYS A 218 5.14 15.58 -13.07
N VAL A 219 4.26 15.52 -12.05
CA VAL A 219 3.23 16.54 -11.84
C VAL A 219 3.31 17.09 -10.42
N LEU A 220 3.14 16.25 -9.40
CA LEU A 220 3.04 16.71 -8.02
C LEU A 220 4.35 17.32 -7.52
N TYR A 221 5.46 16.57 -7.56
CA TYR A 221 6.75 17.02 -7.05
C TYR A 221 7.25 18.29 -7.76
N PRO A 222 7.17 18.41 -9.10
CA PRO A 222 7.56 19.64 -9.80
C PRO A 222 6.80 20.91 -9.37
N ARG A 223 5.54 20.82 -8.88
CA ARG A 223 4.82 21.99 -8.33
C ARG A 223 5.55 22.64 -7.15
N TYR A 224 6.39 21.85 -6.48
CA TYR A 224 7.11 22.23 -5.27
C TYR A 224 8.63 22.30 -5.49
N GLU A 225 9.09 22.35 -6.75
CA GLU A 225 10.53 22.32 -7.09
C GLU A 225 11.24 21.05 -6.55
N LEU A 226 10.49 19.95 -6.40
CA LEU A 226 11.01 18.66 -5.94
C LEU A 226 11.29 17.73 -7.13
N GLU A 227 12.27 16.86 -6.96
CA GLU A 227 12.59 15.78 -7.90
C GLU A 227 12.73 14.47 -7.13
N LEU A 228 12.05 13.41 -7.58
CA LEU A 228 12.03 12.14 -6.85
C LEU A 228 13.44 11.58 -6.62
N ALA A 229 14.32 11.67 -7.64
CA ALA A 229 15.69 11.16 -7.56
C ALA A 229 16.59 11.95 -6.58
N GLY A 230 16.22 13.18 -6.23
CA GLY A 230 17.00 14.05 -5.33
C GLY A 230 16.37 14.26 -3.95
N ASP A 231 15.14 13.77 -3.73
CA ASP A 231 14.36 14.06 -2.54
C ASP A 231 14.27 12.86 -1.59
N SER A 232 15.19 12.82 -0.61
CA SER A 232 15.19 11.82 0.46
C SER A 232 14.27 12.16 1.63
N GLU A 233 13.63 13.32 1.60
CA GLU A 233 12.77 13.76 2.69
C GLU A 233 11.37 13.16 2.56
N VAL A 234 10.70 13.02 3.72
CA VAL A 234 9.31 12.60 3.74
C VAL A 234 8.42 13.82 3.46
N ARG A 235 7.62 13.74 2.40
CA ARG A 235 6.66 14.78 2.01
C ARG A 235 5.27 14.40 2.49
N THR A 236 4.57 15.37 3.10
CA THR A 236 3.24 15.16 3.67
C THR A 236 2.17 15.92 2.88
N TRP A 237 1.11 15.21 2.51
CA TRP A 237 -0.04 15.71 1.77
C TRP A 237 -1.27 15.61 2.67
N LEU A 238 -1.76 16.76 3.12
CA LEU A 238 -2.80 16.83 4.14
C LEU A 238 -4.19 16.60 3.55
N TYR A 239 -5.04 15.96 4.35
CA TYR A 239 -6.46 15.76 4.05
C TYR A 239 -7.16 17.06 3.62
N ASP A 240 -8.13 16.94 2.70
CA ASP A 240 -8.94 18.06 2.17
C ASP A 240 -8.16 19.10 1.35
N THR A 241 -7.06 18.69 0.72
CA THR A 241 -6.29 19.52 -0.21
C THR A 241 -6.34 18.97 -1.64
N ASP A 242 -6.06 19.82 -2.62
CA ASP A 242 -6.03 19.42 -4.04
C ASP A 242 -5.03 18.28 -4.28
N ASP A 243 -3.82 18.37 -3.71
CA ASP A 243 -2.80 17.33 -3.86
C ASP A 243 -3.25 16.01 -3.23
N TYR A 244 -3.88 16.06 -2.05
CA TYR A 244 -4.45 14.88 -1.43
C TYR A 244 -5.53 14.23 -2.31
N TRP A 245 -6.46 15.00 -2.86
CA TRP A 245 -7.49 14.48 -3.75
C TRP A 245 -6.90 13.89 -5.02
N GLU A 246 -5.92 14.55 -5.63
CA GLU A 246 -5.28 14.03 -6.83
C GLU A 246 -4.56 12.71 -6.55
N ILE A 247 -3.79 12.60 -5.44
CA ILE A 247 -3.17 11.34 -5.04
C ILE A 247 -4.24 10.27 -4.79
N MET A 248 -5.30 10.60 -4.05
CA MET A 248 -6.43 9.68 -3.81
C MET A 248 -7.12 9.24 -5.11
N GLY A 249 -7.07 10.07 -6.16
CA GLY A 249 -7.63 9.78 -7.48
C GLY A 249 -6.77 8.88 -8.36
N THR A 250 -5.49 8.72 -8.05
CA THR A 250 -4.58 7.78 -8.74
C THR A 250 -4.95 6.32 -8.45
N SER A 251 -4.41 5.40 -9.24
CA SER A 251 -4.68 3.97 -9.14
C SER A 251 -4.39 3.41 -7.75
N LEU A 252 -3.29 3.84 -7.11
CA LEU A 252 -2.96 3.38 -5.76
C LEU A 252 -3.78 4.08 -4.68
N GLY A 253 -4.03 5.39 -4.81
CA GLY A 253 -4.89 6.12 -3.87
C GLY A 253 -6.31 5.54 -3.82
N LYS A 254 -6.92 5.28 -4.98
CA LYS A 254 -8.25 4.65 -5.07
C LYS A 254 -8.28 3.26 -4.46
N ALA A 255 -7.20 2.49 -4.61
CA ALA A 255 -7.11 1.15 -4.03
C ALA A 255 -7.11 1.21 -2.49
N VAL A 256 -6.42 2.19 -1.89
CA VAL A 256 -6.46 2.42 -0.43
C VAL A 256 -7.80 2.99 0.01
N GLY A 257 -8.39 3.91 -0.75
CA GLY A 257 -9.76 4.39 -0.50
C GLY A 257 -10.79 3.26 -0.51
N ALA A 258 -10.67 2.32 -1.46
CA ALA A 258 -11.53 1.15 -1.54
C ALA A 258 -11.29 0.17 -0.38
N LEU A 259 -10.05 0.06 0.13
CA LEU A 259 -9.77 -0.69 1.36
C LEU A 259 -10.48 -0.06 2.56
N VAL A 260 -10.40 1.26 2.75
CA VAL A 260 -11.09 1.94 3.87
C VAL A 260 -12.60 1.77 3.77
N LEU A 261 -13.19 1.95 2.59
CA LEU A 261 -14.62 1.77 2.34
C LEU A 261 -15.08 0.32 2.51
N GLY A 262 -14.23 -0.66 2.17
CA GLY A 262 -14.53 -2.08 2.30
C GLY A 262 -14.37 -2.61 3.72
N ALA A 263 -13.50 -1.99 4.52
CA ALA A 263 -13.10 -2.44 5.84
C ALA A 263 -13.89 -1.80 6.99
N PHE A 264 -14.35 -0.56 6.82
CA PHE A 264 -14.98 0.21 7.90
C PHE A 264 -16.37 0.70 7.51
N ALA A 265 -17.24 0.87 8.51
CA ALA A 265 -18.46 1.64 8.31
C ALA A 265 -18.09 3.08 7.90
N ARG A 266 -18.78 3.62 6.90
CA ARG A 266 -18.56 4.99 6.44
C ARG A 266 -18.82 5.99 7.57
N GLY A 267 -18.11 7.11 7.56
CA GLY A 267 -18.16 8.12 8.62
C GLY A 267 -17.44 7.74 9.92
N THR A 268 -16.83 6.55 10.02
CA THR A 268 -16.13 6.13 11.27
C THR A 268 -14.61 6.26 11.22
N ARG A 269 -14.04 6.30 10.01
CA ARG A 269 -12.61 6.41 9.74
C ARG A 269 -12.39 7.36 8.58
N ARG A 270 -11.20 7.95 8.50
CA ARG A 270 -10.71 8.68 7.33
C ARG A 270 -9.22 8.52 7.15
N ILE A 271 -8.73 8.73 5.93
CA ILE A 271 -7.30 8.91 5.65
C ILE A 271 -7.00 10.38 5.95
N ILE A 272 -6.18 10.66 6.96
CA ILE A 272 -5.92 12.04 7.43
C ILE A 272 -4.73 12.71 6.76
N GLN A 273 -3.83 11.93 6.19
CA GLN A 273 -2.69 12.41 5.43
C GLN A 273 -2.11 11.28 4.59
N ILE A 274 -1.40 11.66 3.54
CA ILE A 274 -0.63 10.78 2.68
C ILE A 274 0.81 11.26 2.74
N LEU A 275 1.75 10.33 2.91
CA LEU A 275 3.17 10.63 2.91
C LEU A 275 3.82 9.96 1.72
N THR A 276 4.77 10.64 1.11
CA THR A 276 5.60 10.11 0.03
C THR A 276 7.08 10.35 0.34
N TRP A 277 7.92 9.37 0.02
CA TRP A 277 9.38 9.50 0.14
C TRP A 277 10.04 8.61 -0.90
N GLN A 278 11.32 8.81 -1.12
CA GLN A 278 12.13 7.95 -1.96
C GLN A 278 12.93 6.95 -1.12
N TYR A 279 13.05 5.72 -1.62
CA TYR A 279 14.03 4.76 -1.14
C TYR A 279 14.62 4.01 -2.33
N ASP A 280 15.95 4.07 -2.46
CA ASP A 280 16.74 3.37 -3.49
C ASP A 280 16.26 3.58 -4.94
N GLY A 281 15.82 4.81 -5.25
CA GLY A 281 15.30 5.21 -6.55
C GLY A 281 13.79 5.10 -6.67
N ASP A 282 13.15 4.35 -5.79
CA ASP A 282 11.73 4.04 -5.89
C ASP A 282 10.88 4.93 -4.98
N LEU A 283 9.74 5.38 -5.52
CA LEU A 283 8.70 6.04 -4.75
C LEU A 283 8.06 5.09 -3.73
N GLN A 284 7.94 5.55 -2.50
CA GLN A 284 7.23 4.90 -1.41
C GLN A 284 6.06 5.79 -0.98
N MET A 285 4.96 5.18 -0.51
CA MET A 285 3.82 5.95 0.00
C MET A 285 3.27 5.34 1.28
N ARG A 286 2.75 6.18 2.18
CA ARG A 286 2.04 5.79 3.40
C ARG A 286 0.74 6.58 3.52
N PHE A 287 -0.34 5.89 3.85
CA PHE A 287 -1.65 6.48 4.09
C PHE A 287 -1.99 6.27 5.57
N ASP A 288 -2.23 7.38 6.27
CA ASP A 288 -2.50 7.37 7.71
C ASP A 288 -4.01 7.43 7.93
N ILE A 289 -4.56 6.41 8.59
CA ILE A 289 -5.99 6.25 8.88
C ILE A 289 -6.24 6.60 10.34
N SER A 290 -7.25 7.43 10.59
CA SER A 290 -7.66 7.82 11.93
C SER A 290 -9.16 7.60 12.16
N ARG A 291 -9.54 7.41 13.42
CA ARG A 291 -10.94 7.38 13.85
C ARG A 291 -11.51 8.78 13.83
N LEU A 292 -12.74 8.90 13.31
CA LEU A 292 -13.51 10.13 13.47
C LEU A 292 -14.10 10.17 14.89
N PRO A 293 -14.12 11.34 15.55
CA PRO A 293 -14.84 11.50 16.81
C PRO A 293 -16.32 11.13 16.62
N MET A 294 -16.91 10.41 17.58
CA MET A 294 -18.31 9.96 17.51
C MET A 294 -19.34 11.10 17.70
N ASP A 295 -18.91 12.36 17.78
CA ASP A 295 -19.75 13.49 18.15
C ASP A 295 -19.94 14.46 16.98
N GLN A 296 -20.91 14.17 16.12
CA GLN A 296 -21.73 15.12 15.33
C GLN A 296 -22.68 14.33 14.42
N HIS A 297 -23.72 13.75 15.03
CA HIS A 297 -24.96 13.35 14.35
C HIS A 297 -26.13 14.14 14.92
#